data_AF-A0A164HD53-F1
#
_entry.id   AF-A0A164HD53-F1
#
_cell.length_a   1.000
_cell.length_b   1.000
_cell.length_c   1.000
_cell.angle_alpha   90.00
_cell.angle_beta   90.00
_cell.angle_gamma   90.00
#
_symmetry.space_group_name_H-M   'P 1'
#
loop_
_entity.id
_entity.type
_entity.pdbx_description
1 polymer ?
#
loop_
_entity_poly.entity_id
_entity_poly.type
_entity_poly.pdbx_seq_one_letter_code
_entity_poly.pdbx_strand_id
1 'polypeptide(L)'
;WLRGAEHVARNNEWDDNQKIRFFSDRLKGEAFEWHEKYAEEEGDDLNYQDWKEALITRFQDTYDLAKQEKKLSKLTQKLQSFRVKVK
;
A
#
# COMPACT_ATOMS: atom_id res chain seq x y z
N TRP A 1 -0.94 6.78 3.05
CA TRP A 1 0.32 7.06 3.76
C TRP A 1 1.53 6.52 2.99
N LEU A 2 1.62 5.21 2.75
CA LEU A 2 2.77 4.55 2.13
C LEU A 2 3.25 5.19 0.80
N ARG A 3 2.32 5.60 -0.08
CA ARG A 3 2.67 6.32 -1.33
C ARG A 3 3.50 7.60 -1.10
N GLY A 4 3.20 8.34 -0.04
CA GLY A 4 3.95 9.56 0.32
C GLY A 4 5.33 9.23 0.90
N ALA A 5 5.41 8.19 1.73
CA ALA A 5 6.66 7.71 2.31
C ALA A 5 7.63 7.21 1.21
N GLU A 6 7.12 6.46 0.24
CA GLU A 6 7.85 6.01 -0.96
C GLU A 6 8.42 7.15 -1.80
N HIS A 7 7.68 8.26 -1.91
CA HIS A 7 8.17 9.44 -2.60
C HIS A 7 9.35 10.08 -1.87
N VAL A 8 9.27 10.18 -0.54
CA VAL A 8 10.38 10.68 0.30
C VAL A 8 11.60 9.76 0.20
N ALA A 9 11.40 8.44 0.31
CA ALA A 9 12.48 7.46 0.20
C ALA A 9 13.19 7.55 -1.16
N ARG A 10 12.44 7.71 -2.25
CA ARG A 10 13.03 7.91 -3.59
C ARG A 10 13.86 9.18 -3.68
N ASN A 11 13.38 10.31 -3.16
CA ASN A 11 14.10 11.58 -3.23
C ASN A 11 15.40 11.58 -2.40
N ASN A 12 15.50 10.68 -1.43
CA ASN A 12 16.66 10.53 -0.55
C ASN A 12 17.47 9.25 -0.85
N GLU A 13 17.16 8.56 -1.95
CA GLU A 13 17.86 7.35 -2.40
C GLU A 13 17.96 6.26 -1.32
N TRP A 14 16.91 6.11 -0.51
CA TRP A 14 16.92 5.12 0.56
C TRP A 14 16.95 3.69 0.01
N ASP A 15 17.84 2.87 0.57
CA ASP A 15 17.82 1.43 0.36
C ASP A 15 16.66 0.75 1.11
N ASP A 16 16.46 -0.53 0.85
CA ASP A 16 15.33 -1.28 1.37
C ASP A 16 15.37 -1.47 2.91
N ASN A 17 16.57 -1.58 3.49
CA ASN A 17 16.73 -1.67 4.95
C ASN A 17 16.39 -0.33 5.60
N GLN A 18 16.83 0.78 4.99
CA GLN A 18 16.47 2.13 5.42
C GLN A 18 14.97 2.37 5.32
N LYS A 19 14.31 1.91 4.24
CA LYS A 19 12.86 2.01 4.09
C LYS A 19 12.14 1.27 5.21
N ILE A 20 12.46 0.00 5.47
CA ILE A 20 11.83 -0.78 6.55
C ILE A 20 11.96 -0.01 7.87
N ARG A 21 13.19 0.37 8.24
CA ARG A 21 13.48 1.08 9.48
C ARG A 21 12.70 2.40 9.62
N PHE A 22 12.78 3.28 8.63
CA PHE A 22 12.17 4.61 8.74
C PHE A 22 10.65 4.60 8.58
N PHE A 23 10.12 3.60 7.86
CA PHE A 23 8.68 3.43 7.74
C PHE A 23 8.09 2.81 8.99
N SER A 24 8.77 1.81 9.59
CA SER A 24 8.31 1.19 10.83
C SER A 24 8.31 2.15 12.02
N ASP A 25 9.31 3.05 12.11
CA ASP A 25 9.38 4.14 13.12
C ASP A 25 8.12 5.04 13.13
N ARG A 26 7.35 5.06 12.05
CA ARG A 26 6.13 5.88 11.90
C ARG A 26 4.86 5.09 12.13
N LEU A 27 4.92 3.76 12.23
CA LEU A 27 3.77 2.93 12.56
C LEU A 27 3.36 3.17 14.02
N LYS A 28 2.06 3.03 14.29
CA LYS A 28 1.47 3.23 15.62
C LYS A 28 0.29 2.29 15.83
N GLY A 29 0.00 1.97 17.10
CA GLY A 29 -1.11 1.10 17.48
C GLY A 29 -0.99 -0.28 16.83
N GLU A 30 -2.10 -0.82 16.33
CA GLU A 30 -2.16 -2.16 15.72
C GLU A 30 -1.13 -2.38 14.61
N ALA A 31 -0.82 -1.35 13.80
CA ALA A 31 0.19 -1.47 12.75
C ALA A 31 1.61 -1.64 13.29
N PHE A 32 1.92 -1.01 14.43
CA PHE A 32 3.22 -1.17 15.09
C PHE A 32 3.33 -2.54 15.75
N GLU A 33 2.30 -2.96 16.50
CA GLU A 33 2.26 -4.28 17.15
C GLU A 33 2.34 -5.43 16.13
N TRP A 34 1.72 -5.26 14.96
CA TRP A 34 1.87 -6.21 13.86
C TRP A 34 3.30 -6.24 13.32
N HIS A 35 3.92 -5.08 13.11
CA HIS A 35 5.28 -5.00 12.59
C HIS A 35 6.29 -5.67 13.53
N GLU A 36 6.18 -5.48 14.85
CA GLU A 36 7.09 -6.10 15.81
C GLU A 36 7.07 -7.63 15.69
N LYS A 37 5.87 -8.23 15.60
CA LYS A 37 5.71 -9.68 15.42
C LYS A 37 6.22 -10.15 14.07
N TYR A 38 5.87 -9.44 12.99
CA TYR A 38 6.31 -9.80 11.64
C TYR A 38 7.83 -9.73 11.51
N ALA A 39 8.48 -8.70 12.08
CA ALA A 39 9.93 -8.59 12.06
C ALA A 39 10.62 -9.66 12.92
N GLU A 40 10.01 -10.07 14.04
CA GLU A 40 10.49 -11.19 14.86
C GLU A 40 10.37 -12.53 14.13
N GLU A 41 9.27 -12.76 13.40
CA GLU A 41 9.01 -13.99 12.64
C GLU A 41 9.94 -14.12 11.42
N GLU A 42 10.14 -13.05 10.66
CA GLU A 42 10.98 -13.05 9.46
C GLU A 42 12.49 -13.01 9.79
N GLY A 43 12.87 -12.38 10.91
CA GLY A 43 14.27 -12.30 11.36
C GLY A 43 15.21 -11.76 10.28
N ASP A 44 16.22 -12.56 9.93
CA ASP A 44 17.24 -12.19 8.93
C ASP A 44 16.73 -12.18 7.48
N ASP A 45 15.58 -12.82 7.21
CA ASP A 45 14.95 -12.88 5.87
C ASP A 45 14.03 -11.67 5.60
N LEU A 46 13.86 -10.79 6.58
CA LEU A 46 13.04 -9.58 6.48
C LEU A 46 13.51 -8.69 5.32
N ASN A 47 12.70 -8.64 4.26
CA ASN A 47 12.95 -7.81 3.09
C ASN A 47 11.80 -6.83 2.82
N TYR A 48 12.11 -5.74 2.12
CA TYR A 48 11.19 -4.62 1.99
C TYR A 48 9.96 -4.96 1.15
N GLN A 49 10.13 -5.76 0.09
CA GLN A 49 9.05 -6.05 -0.83
C GLN A 49 7.96 -6.89 -0.15
N ASP A 50 8.36 -7.95 0.56
CA ASP A 50 7.42 -8.83 1.27
C ASP A 50 6.79 -8.09 2.45
N TRP A 51 7.59 -7.35 3.23
CA TRP A 51 7.08 -6.51 4.32
C TRP A 51 6.01 -5.51 3.84
N LYS A 52 6.27 -4.86 2.69
CA LYS A 52 5.35 -3.88 2.09
C LYS A 52 4.05 -4.53 1.63
N GLU A 53 4.12 -5.68 0.98
CA GLU A 53 2.94 -6.41 0.52
C GLU A 53 2.11 -6.91 1.70
N ALA A 54 2.75 -7.40 2.76
CA ALA A 54 2.10 -7.84 3.98
C ALA A 54 1.42 -6.66 4.71
N LEU A 55 2.09 -5.50 4.81
CA LEU A 55 1.53 -4.29 5.39
C LEU A 55 0.28 -3.82 4.62
N ILE A 56 0.35 -3.78 3.28
CA ILE A 56 -0.79 -3.42 2.44
C ILE A 56 -1.92 -4.43 2.65
N THR A 57 -1.65 -5.72 2.52
CA THR A 57 -2.67 -6.77 2.61
C THR A 57 -3.43 -6.72 3.93
N ARG A 58 -2.73 -6.49 5.04
CA ARG A 58 -3.33 -6.48 6.37
C ARG A 58 -4.15 -5.23 6.67
N PHE A 59 -3.65 -4.05 6.26
CA PHE A 59 -4.24 -2.77 6.62
C PHE A 59 -4.99 -2.09 5.47
N GLN A 60 -5.12 -2.75 4.33
CA GLN A 60 -5.97 -2.28 3.24
C GLN A 60 -7.43 -2.49 3.62
N ASP A 61 -8.13 -1.38 3.85
CA ASP A 61 -9.55 -1.41 4.18
C ASP A 61 -10.36 -1.99 3.02
N THR A 62 -11.14 -3.04 3.29
CA THR A 62 -12.04 -3.69 2.33
C THR A 62 -13.12 -2.73 1.84
N TYR A 63 -13.48 -1.72 2.64
CA TYR A 63 -14.38 -0.66 2.24
C TYR A 63 -13.80 0.23 1.13
N ASP A 64 -12.50 0.50 1.15
CA ASP A 64 -11.83 1.29 0.12
C ASP A 64 -11.73 0.52 -1.20
N LEU A 65 -11.58 -0.81 -1.14
CA LEU A 65 -11.62 -1.69 -2.32
C LEU A 65 -13.00 -1.66 -2.99
N ALA A 66 -14.08 -1.91 -2.24
CA ALA A 66 -15.45 -1.88 -2.77
C ALA A 66 -15.82 -0.49 -3.33
N LYS A 67 -15.32 0.59 -2.71
CA LYS A 67 -15.49 1.96 -3.19
C LYS A 67 -14.74 2.20 -4.50
N GLN A 68 -13.54 1.64 -4.65
CA GLN A 68 -12.77 1.70 -5.90
C GLN A 68 -13.44 0.90 -7.02
N GLU A 69 -13.94 -0.30 -6.75
CA GLU A 69 -14.71 -1.10 -7.71
C GLU A 69 -15.95 -0.35 -8.20
N LYS A 70 -16.72 0.23 -7.28
CA LYS A 70 -17.91 1.04 -7.62
C LYS A 70 -17.55 2.26 -8.48
N LYS A 71 -16.41 2.91 -8.23
CA LYS A 71 -15.92 4.01 -9.08
C LYS A 71 -15.52 3.50 -10.46
N LEU A 72 -14.84 2.36 -10.53
CA LEU A 72 -14.41 1.74 -11.79
C LEU A 72 -15.61 1.37 -12.67
N SER A 73 -16.64 0.71 -12.10
CA SER A 73 -17.87 0.38 -12.84
C SER A 73 -18.54 1.62 -13.45
N LYS A 74 -18.61 2.72 -12.69
CA LYS A 74 -19.17 3.99 -13.18
C LYS A 74 -18.37 4.59 -14.34
N LEU A 75 -17.04 4.54 -14.27
CA LEU A 75 -16.17 5.02 -15.35
C LEU A 75 -16.32 4.18 -16.62
N THR A 76 -16.39 2.85 -16.48
CA THR A 76 -16.60 1.92 -17.60
C THR A 76 -17.95 2.16 -18.27
N GLN A 77 -19.03 2.31 -17.49
CA GLN A 77 -20.36 2.64 -18.02
C GLN A 77 -20.37 3.98 -18.77
N LYS A 78 -19.69 5.01 -18.22
CA LYS A 78 -19.56 6.32 -18.88
C LYS A 78 -18.83 6.19 -20.21
N LEU A 79 -17.69 5.50 -20.24
CA LEU A 79 -16.91 5.24 -21.47
C LEU A 79 -17.74 4.52 -22.54
N GLN A 80 -18.50 3.49 -22.16
CA GLN A 80 -19.40 2.78 -23.07
C GLN A 80 -20.49 3.71 -23.63
N SER A 81 -21.12 4.52 -22.77
CA SER A 81 -22.14 5.49 -23.19
C SER A 81 -21.59 6.54 -24.16
N PHE A 82 -20.37 7.04 -23.92
CA PHE A 82 -19.69 7.94 -24.86
C PHE A 82 -19.40 7.25 -26.19
N ARG A 83 -18.90 6.00 -26.18
CA ARG A 83 -18.57 5.26 -27.40
C ARG A 83 -19.79 4.96 -28.29
N VAL A 84 -20.97 4.82 -27.71
CA VAL A 84 -22.23 4.61 -28.45
C VAL A 84 -22.78 5.91 -29.04
N LYS A 85 -22.55 7.06 -28.40
CA LYS A 85 -23.05 8.37 -28.85
C LYS A 85 -22.25 9.02 -29.99
N VAL A 86 -21.05 8.49 -30.30
CA VAL A 86 -20.14 9.04 -31.32
C VAL A 86 -20.18 8.19 -32.61
N LYS A 87 -21.16 7.28 -32.73
CA LYS A 87 -21.50 6.53 -33.95
C LYS A 87 -22.86 7.00 -34.45
#